data_AF-A0A925UJS1-F1
#
_entry.id   AF-A0A925UJS1-F1
#
_cell.length_a   1.000
_cell.length_b   1.000
_cell.length_c   1.000
_cell.angle_alpha   90.00
_cell.angle_beta   90.00
_cell.angle_gamma   90.00
#
_symmetry.space_group_name_H-M   'P 1'
#
loop_
_entity.id
_entity.type
_entity.pdbx_description
1 polymer ?
#
loop_
_entity_poly.entity_id
_entity_poly.type
_entity_poly.pdbx_seq_one_letter_code
_entity_poly.pdbx_strand_id
1 'polypeptide(L)'
;MQRLYDSQIQVEDIYNRIKFYRNGLIKSYCPYDRRFYENLILNEIENLIMIRDQFMQNSREMEKEFTIDELAKYDGKNGNPAYVAVDGTVYDVSVLPSWGGGTHFGLYSGKDLTTQFKSCHNMMDILNKVPKVGVMKP
;
A
#
# COMPACT_ATOMS: atom_id res chain seq x y z
N MET A 1 -11.13 -4.58 -6.49
CA MET A 1 -12.33 -3.86 -6.03
C MET A 1 -13.19 -4.71 -5.12
N GLN A 2 -13.76 -5.85 -5.57
CA GLN A 2 -14.63 -6.70 -4.73
C GLN A 2 -13.97 -7.16 -3.41
N ARG A 3 -12.76 -7.72 -3.45
CA ARG A 3 -12.07 -8.21 -2.23
C ARG A 3 -11.78 -7.12 -1.19
N LEU A 4 -11.46 -5.89 -1.62
CA LEU A 4 -11.22 -4.77 -0.71
C LEU A 4 -12.50 -4.36 0.02
N TYR A 5 -13.62 -4.37 -0.71
CA TYR A 5 -14.94 -4.10 -0.16
C TYR A 5 -15.37 -5.20 0.83
N ASP A 6 -15.13 -6.47 0.49
CA ASP A 6 -15.42 -7.61 1.37
C ASP A 6 -14.59 -7.54 2.68
N SER A 7 -13.30 -7.18 2.59
CA SER A 7 -12.45 -6.97 3.78
C SER A 7 -12.91 -5.79 4.63
N GLN A 8 -13.39 -4.70 4.03
CA GLN A 8 -13.94 -3.55 4.77
C GLN A 8 -15.20 -3.94 5.56
N ILE A 9 -16.10 -4.73 4.96
CA ILE A 9 -17.29 -5.24 5.65
C ILE A 9 -16.88 -6.11 6.84
N GLN A 10 -15.93 -7.04 6.67
CA GLN A 10 -15.47 -7.90 7.76
C GLN A 10 -14.86 -7.11 8.94
N VAL A 11 -14.08 -6.07 8.66
CA VAL A 11 -13.50 -5.20 9.71
C VAL A 11 -14.60 -4.46 10.47
N GLU A 12 -15.61 -3.95 9.77
CA GLU A 12 -16.75 -3.26 10.39
C GLU A 12 -17.57 -4.21 11.28
N ASP A 13 -17.81 -5.44 10.83
CA ASP A 13 -18.50 -6.45 11.63
C ASP A 13 -17.73 -6.80 12.91
N ILE A 14 -16.40 -6.96 12.82
CA ILE A 14 -15.56 -7.21 13.99
C ILE A 14 -15.60 -6.02 14.95
N TYR A 15 -15.50 -4.79 14.44
CA TYR A 15 -15.59 -3.59 15.26
C TYR A 15 -16.92 -3.51 16.03
N ASN A 16 -18.04 -3.82 15.37
CA ASN A 16 -19.36 -3.83 16.01
C ASN A 16 -19.48 -4.89 17.11
N ARG A 17 -18.87 -6.07 16.92
CA ARG A 17 -18.79 -7.10 17.97
C ARG A 17 -17.93 -6.65 19.16
N ILE A 18 -16.74 -6.10 18.92
CA ILE A 18 -15.89 -5.54 19.98
C ILE A 18 -16.64 -4.47 20.77
N LYS A 19 -17.35 -3.57 20.08
CA LYS A 19 -18.17 -2.53 20.71
C LYS A 19 -19.27 -3.12 21.60
N PHE A 20 -19.93 -4.18 21.14
CA PHE A 20 -20.93 -4.91 21.91
C PHE A 20 -20.32 -5.57 23.16
N TYR A 21 -19.20 -6.29 23.03
CA TYR A 21 -18.53 -6.95 24.15
C TYR A 21 -17.99 -5.95 25.17
N ARG A 22 -17.42 -4.83 24.72
CA ARG A 22 -16.97 -3.73 25.58
C ARG A 22 -18.12 -3.16 26.41
N ASN A 23 -19.30 -3.00 25.82
CA ASN A 23 -20.47 -2.53 26.55
C ASN A 23 -20.92 -3.54 27.62
N GLY A 24 -20.87 -4.84 27.33
CA GLY A 24 -21.10 -5.91 28.31
C GLY A 24 -20.10 -5.87 29.46
N LEU A 25 -18.80 -5.73 29.15
CA LEU A 25 -17.72 -5.61 30.13
C LEU A 25 -17.93 -4.43 31.09
N ILE A 26 -18.27 -3.25 30.55
CA ILE A 26 -18.48 -2.03 31.35
C ILE A 26 -19.68 -2.17 32.28
N LYS A 27 -20.74 -2.85 31.82
CA LYS A 27 -21.98 -3.02 32.59
C LYS A 27 -21.91 -4.14 33.63
N SER A 28 -20.94 -5.04 33.54
CA SER A 28 -20.82 -6.16 34.47
C SER A 28 -19.95 -5.85 35.68
N TYR A 29 -20.49 -6.17 36.86
CA TYR A 29 -19.79 -6.12 38.14
C TYR A 29 -19.17 -7.47 38.52
N CYS A 30 -19.63 -8.58 37.91
CA CYS A 30 -19.17 -9.93 38.23
C CYS A 30 -17.78 -10.18 37.61
N PRO A 31 -16.75 -10.57 38.39
CA PRO A 31 -15.41 -10.83 37.86
C PRO A 31 -15.37 -11.88 36.75
N TYR A 32 -16.22 -12.91 36.82
CA TYR A 32 -16.28 -13.98 35.81
C TYR A 32 -16.85 -13.48 34.48
N ASP A 33 -17.93 -12.71 34.51
CA ASP A 33 -18.53 -12.12 33.32
C ASP A 33 -17.60 -11.09 32.67
N ARG A 34 -16.89 -10.31 33.49
CA ARG A 34 -15.87 -9.37 32.99
C ARG A 34 -14.77 -10.13 32.25
N ARG A 35 -14.23 -11.18 32.86
CA ARG A 35 -13.21 -12.04 32.23
C ARG A 35 -13.73 -12.69 30.94
N PHE A 36 -15.01 -13.07 30.90
CA PHE A 36 -15.65 -13.59 29.70
C PHE A 36 -15.64 -12.56 28.56
N TYR A 37 -16.11 -11.33 28.81
CA TYR A 37 -16.09 -10.27 27.79
C TYR A 37 -14.68 -9.85 27.39
N GLU A 38 -13.72 -9.84 28.31
CA GLU A 38 -12.30 -9.59 28.01
C GLU A 38 -11.78 -10.62 27.00
N ASN A 39 -12.03 -11.91 27.22
CA ASN A 39 -11.61 -12.97 26.28
C ASN A 39 -12.26 -12.82 24.91
N LEU A 40 -13.54 -12.44 24.85
CA LEU A 40 -14.22 -12.19 23.57
C LEU A 40 -13.61 -11.02 22.81
N ILE A 41 -13.26 -9.93 23.51
CA ILE A 41 -12.59 -8.77 22.90
C ILE A 41 -11.21 -9.16 22.39
N LEU A 42 -10.43 -9.91 23.17
CA LEU A 42 -9.10 -10.37 22.76
C LEU A 42 -9.17 -11.23 21.50
N ASN A 43 -10.12 -12.17 21.43
CA ASN A 43 -10.33 -13.01 20.25
C ASN A 43 -10.67 -12.19 18.99
N GLU A 44 -11.50 -11.15 19.12
CA GLU A 44 -11.79 -10.26 17.99
C GLU A 44 -10.59 -9.39 17.58
N ILE A 45 -9.76 -8.96 18.53
CA ILE A 45 -8.51 -8.25 18.23
C ILE A 45 -7.54 -9.17 17.47
N GLU A 46 -7.44 -10.44 17.86
CA GLU A 46 -6.66 -11.44 17.12
C GLU A 46 -7.14 -11.60 15.67
N ASN A 47 -8.47 -11.63 15.46
CA ASN A 47 -9.04 -11.64 14.11
C ASN A 47 -8.65 -10.39 13.29
N LEU A 48 -8.69 -9.19 13.89
CA LEU A 48 -8.25 -7.96 13.22
C LEU A 48 -6.77 -8.00 12.86
N ILE A 49 -5.93 -8.51 13.76
CA ILE A 49 -4.50 -8.70 13.52
C ILE A 49 -4.28 -9.65 12.33
N MET A 50 -5.01 -10.76 12.28
CA MET A 50 -4.93 -11.71 11.17
C MET A 50 -5.33 -11.07 9.84
N ILE A 51 -6.43 -10.32 9.79
CA ILE A 51 -6.87 -9.62 8.57
C ILE A 51 -5.83 -8.59 8.12
N ARG A 52 -5.28 -7.81 9.07
CA ARG A 52 -4.21 -6.86 8.80
C ARG A 52 -3.00 -7.57 8.18
N ASP A 53 -2.56 -8.67 8.78
CA ASP A 53 -1.36 -9.38 8.33
C ASP A 53 -1.59 -10.00 6.95
N GLN A 54 -2.77 -10.55 6.67
CA GLN A 54 -3.16 -11.00 5.33
C GLN A 54 -3.15 -9.85 4.31
N PHE A 55 -3.69 -8.68 4.68
CA PHE A 55 -3.66 -7.52 3.80
C PHE A 55 -2.22 -7.08 3.49
N MET A 56 -1.35 -7.07 4.50
CA MET A 56 0.06 -6.70 4.32
C MET A 56 0.82 -7.73 3.48
N GLN A 57 0.57 -9.02 3.65
CA GLN A 57 1.15 -10.08 2.83
C GLN A 57 0.70 -9.98 1.37
N ASN A 58 -0.61 -9.84 1.13
CA ASN A 58 -1.14 -9.64 -0.22
C ASN A 58 -0.55 -8.38 -0.90
N SER A 59 -0.34 -7.31 -0.13
CA SER A 59 0.27 -6.08 -0.66
C SER A 59 1.72 -6.32 -1.11
N ARG A 60 2.49 -7.11 -0.35
CA ARG A 60 3.87 -7.49 -0.70
C ARG A 60 3.93 -8.44 -1.89
N GLU A 61 3.04 -9.42 -1.98
CA GLU A 61 2.98 -10.34 -3.12
C GLU A 61 2.59 -9.64 -4.43
N MET A 62 1.82 -8.54 -4.35
CA MET A 62 1.52 -7.70 -5.50
C MET A 62 2.61 -6.67 -5.82
N GLU A 63 3.58 -6.45 -4.93
CA GLU A 63 4.66 -5.50 -5.14
C GLU A 63 5.68 -6.11 -6.11
N LYS A 64 5.61 -5.71 -7.38
CA LYS A 64 6.49 -6.24 -8.40
C LYS A 64 7.94 -5.76 -8.16
N GLU A 65 8.88 -6.69 -8.21
CA GLU A 65 10.29 -6.34 -8.17
C GLU A 65 10.86 -6.16 -9.59
N PHE A 66 11.69 -5.13 -9.76
CA PHE A 66 12.34 -4.80 -11.02
C PHE A 66 13.85 -4.85 -10.89
N THR A 67 14.50 -5.59 -11.77
CA THR A 67 15.90 -5.32 -12.12
C THR A 67 16.02 -4.04 -12.95
N ILE A 68 17.24 -3.49 -13.07
CA ILE A 68 17.52 -2.36 -13.97
C ILE A 68 17.10 -2.69 -15.42
N ASP A 69 17.40 -3.90 -15.89
CA ASP A 69 17.08 -4.32 -17.26
C ASP A 69 15.57 -4.51 -17.48
N GLU A 70 14.84 -4.95 -16.45
CA GLU A 70 13.38 -5.01 -16.51
C GLU A 70 12.76 -3.61 -16.51
N LEU A 71 13.26 -2.71 -15.66
CA LEU A 71 12.81 -1.32 -15.62
C LEU A 71 13.06 -0.62 -16.98
N ALA A 72 14.19 -0.87 -17.63
CA ALA A 72 14.56 -0.28 -18.92
C ALA A 72 13.57 -0.58 -20.06
N LYS A 73 12.73 -1.62 -19.93
CA LYS A 73 11.67 -1.94 -20.90
C LYS A 73 10.45 -1.02 -20.80
N TYR A 74 10.33 -0.26 -19.71
CA TYR A 74 9.23 0.68 -19.44
C TYR A 74 9.65 2.10 -19.80
N ASP A 75 10.00 2.28 -21.08
CA ASP A 75 10.61 3.49 -21.63
C ASP A 75 9.60 4.47 -22.24
N GLY A 76 8.29 4.20 -22.14
CA GLY A 76 7.24 5.06 -22.70
C GLY A 76 7.15 5.07 -24.23
N LYS A 77 7.91 4.21 -24.93
CA LYS A 77 7.96 4.16 -26.40
C LYS A 77 7.15 2.98 -26.93
N ASN A 78 6.72 3.08 -28.18
CA ASN A 78 6.04 1.98 -28.90
C ASN A 78 4.82 1.39 -28.15
N GLY A 79 4.14 2.22 -27.34
CA GLY A 79 3.01 1.79 -26.51
C GLY A 79 3.40 1.15 -25.17
N ASN A 80 4.69 1.03 -24.86
CA ASN A 80 5.14 0.62 -23.53
C ASN A 80 4.80 1.70 -22.48
N PRO A 81 4.52 1.30 -21.23
CA PRO A 81 4.40 2.26 -20.14
C PRO A 81 5.72 3.01 -19.90
N ALA A 82 5.66 4.19 -19.30
CA ALA A 82 6.81 4.97 -18.86
C ALA A 82 6.96 4.85 -17.34
N TYR A 83 7.96 4.14 -16.86
CA TYR A 83 8.24 3.99 -15.42
C TYR A 83 9.56 4.66 -15.02
N VAL A 84 9.68 5.08 -13.77
CA VAL A 84 10.93 5.59 -13.19
C VAL A 84 11.13 5.05 -11.79
N ALA A 85 12.37 4.80 -11.38
CA ALA A 85 12.68 4.50 -9.99
C ALA A 85 13.18 5.74 -9.25
N VAL A 86 12.71 5.94 -8.01
CA VAL A 86 13.20 6.96 -7.08
C VAL A 86 13.29 6.32 -5.69
N ASP A 87 14.48 6.37 -5.09
CA ASP A 87 14.79 5.75 -3.79
C ASP A 87 14.31 4.30 -3.70
N GLY A 88 14.58 3.52 -4.75
CA GLY A 88 14.23 2.11 -4.83
C GLY A 88 12.75 1.81 -5.09
N THR A 89 11.86 2.81 -5.13
CA THR A 89 10.45 2.62 -5.49
C THR A 89 10.25 2.91 -6.98
N VAL A 90 9.51 2.06 -7.68
CA VAL A 90 9.17 2.21 -9.10
C VAL A 90 7.79 2.83 -9.24
N TYR A 91 7.72 3.92 -9.99
CA TYR A 91 6.53 4.72 -10.22
C TYR A 91 6.11 4.69 -11.68
N ASP A 92 4.80 4.58 -11.92
CA ASP A 92 4.21 4.73 -13.25
C ASP A 92 3.91 6.20 -13.54
N VAL A 93 4.64 6.77 -14.49
CA VAL A 93 4.52 8.16 -14.92
C VAL A 93 3.81 8.30 -16.27
N SER A 94 3.27 7.21 -16.82
CA SER A 94 2.71 7.14 -18.19
C SER A 94 1.59 8.15 -18.44
N VAL A 95 0.75 8.40 -17.43
CA VAL A 95 -0.42 9.30 -17.53
C VAL A 95 -0.13 10.71 -17.02
N LEU A 96 1.11 11.00 -16.60
CA LEU A 96 1.47 12.33 -16.13
C LEU A 96 1.80 13.24 -17.33
N PRO A 97 1.10 14.38 -17.50
CA PRO A 97 1.35 15.27 -18.64
C PRO A 97 2.80 15.77 -18.71
N SER A 98 3.48 15.91 -17.57
CA SER A 98 4.89 16.31 -17.48
C SER A 98 5.86 15.26 -18.05
N TRP A 99 5.39 14.03 -18.30
CA TRP A 99 6.15 12.89 -18.81
C TRP A 99 5.75 12.50 -20.24
N GLY A 100 5.11 13.41 -20.98
CA GLY A 100 4.71 13.17 -22.37
C GLY A 100 5.83 12.57 -23.23
N GLY A 101 5.54 11.46 -23.90
CA GLY A 101 6.51 10.73 -24.72
C GLY A 101 7.60 9.98 -23.93
N GLY A 102 7.40 9.76 -22.62
CA GLY A 102 8.36 9.07 -21.75
C GLY A 102 9.55 9.95 -21.34
N THR A 103 9.40 11.28 -21.41
CA THR A 103 10.51 12.21 -21.12
C THR A 103 10.09 13.35 -20.21
N HIS A 104 11.03 13.83 -19.40
CA HIS A 104 10.84 14.99 -18.53
C HIS A 104 12.14 15.80 -18.44
N PHE A 105 12.18 17.00 -19.05
CA PHE A 105 13.36 17.88 -19.07
C PHE A 105 14.68 17.18 -19.46
N GLY A 106 14.67 16.36 -20.51
CA GLY A 106 15.85 15.62 -20.97
C GLY A 106 16.16 14.34 -20.20
N LEU A 107 15.36 14.03 -19.17
CA LEU A 107 15.34 12.71 -18.54
C LEU A 107 14.42 11.76 -19.31
N TYR A 108 14.72 10.48 -19.23
CA TYR A 108 13.99 9.42 -19.91
C TYR A 108 13.50 8.39 -18.88
N SER A 109 12.29 7.89 -19.09
CA SER A 109 11.76 6.75 -18.34
C SER A 109 12.55 5.47 -18.62
N GLY A 110 12.27 4.42 -17.84
CA GLY A 110 13.01 3.17 -17.80
C GLY A 110 14.30 3.24 -16.99
N LYS A 111 14.42 4.21 -16.06
CA LYS A 111 15.66 4.46 -15.31
C LYS A 111 15.42 4.75 -13.84
N ASP A 112 16.43 4.49 -13.03
CA ASP A 112 16.54 5.09 -11.70
C ASP A 112 16.98 6.54 -11.85
N LEU A 113 16.12 7.45 -11.39
CA LEU A 113 16.29 8.89 -11.47
C LEU A 113 16.38 9.51 -10.07
N THR A 114 16.76 8.74 -9.06
CA THR A 114 16.85 9.18 -7.66
C THR A 114 17.70 10.44 -7.50
N THR A 115 18.87 10.47 -8.13
CA THR A 115 19.80 11.61 -8.02
C THR A 115 19.21 12.87 -8.64
N GLN A 116 18.62 12.73 -9.84
CA GLN A 116 18.03 13.83 -10.60
C GLN A 116 16.75 14.35 -9.92
N PHE A 117 15.97 13.45 -9.33
CA PHE A 117 14.82 13.81 -8.52
C PHE A 117 15.24 14.65 -7.32
N LYS A 118 16.24 14.20 -6.53
CA LYS A 118 16.75 14.91 -5.35
C LYS A 118 17.39 16.26 -5.68
N SER A 119 17.97 16.43 -6.87
CA SER A 119 18.54 17.72 -7.29
C SER A 119 17.47 18.75 -7.68
N CYS A 120 16.29 18.31 -8.12
CA CYS A 120 15.25 19.20 -8.66
C CYS A 120 14.05 19.37 -7.71
N HIS A 121 13.83 18.40 -6.80
CA HIS A 121 12.67 18.35 -5.93
C HIS A 121 13.10 18.15 -4.47
N ASN A 122 12.76 19.13 -3.63
CA ASN A 122 13.00 19.08 -2.19
C ASN A 122 11.92 18.31 -1.41
N MET A 123 10.82 17.90 -2.06
CA MET A 123 9.67 17.30 -1.40
C MET A 123 9.24 16.01 -2.11
N MET A 124 9.25 14.89 -1.36
CA MET A 124 8.76 13.59 -1.85
C MET A 124 7.25 13.56 -2.08
N ASP A 125 6.51 14.55 -1.59
CA ASP A 125 5.05 14.63 -1.71
C ASP A 125 4.55 14.65 -3.16
N ILE A 126 5.40 15.06 -4.12
CA ILE A 126 5.10 14.96 -5.54
C ILE A 126 4.85 13.49 -5.94
N LEU A 127 5.59 12.54 -5.37
CA LEU A 127 5.47 11.12 -5.65
C LEU A 127 4.27 10.46 -4.95
N ASN A 128 3.68 11.09 -3.92
CA ASN A 128 2.52 10.52 -3.22
C ASN A 128 1.27 10.41 -4.10
N LYS A 129 1.21 11.20 -5.17
CA LYS A 129 0.11 11.18 -6.16
C LYS A 129 0.41 10.33 -7.39
N VAL A 130 1.62 9.78 -7.47
CA VAL A 130 2.06 8.95 -8.60
C VAL A 130 1.85 7.48 -8.24
N PRO A 131 1.23 6.68 -9.11
CA PRO A 131 1.04 5.25 -8.85
C PRO A 131 2.37 4.54 -8.61
N LYS A 132 2.49 3.87 -7.46
CA LYS A 132 3.58 2.94 -7.18
C LYS A 132 3.26 1.60 -7.83
N VAL A 133 4.18 1.09 -8.63
CA VAL A 133 4.00 -0.17 -9.37
C VAL A 133 5.00 -1.25 -8.99
N GLY A 134 5.91 -0.94 -8.08
CA GLY A 134 6.82 -1.92 -7.49
C GLY A 134 8.06 -1.29 -6.88
N VAL A 135 9.10 -2.10 -6.73
CA VAL A 135 10.39 -1.72 -6.15
C VAL A 135 11.55 -2.25 -6.99
N MET A 136 12.71 -1.62 -6.86
CA MET A 136 13.96 -2.13 -7.42
C MET A 136 14.42 -3.33 -6.60
N LYS A 137 14.95 -4.35 -7.28
CA LYS A 137 15.64 -5.44 -6.61
C LYS A 137 16.87 -4.92 -5.86
N PRO A 138 17.15 -5.45 -4.66
CA PRO A 138 18.35 -5.13 -3.90
C PRO A 138 19.65 -5.35 -4.68
#